data_AF-A0AA38TMF8-F1
#
_entry.id   AF-A0AA38TMF8-F1
#
_cell.length_a   1.000
_cell.length_b   1.000
_cell.length_c   1.000
_cell.angle_alpha   90.00
_cell.angle_beta   90.00
_cell.angle_gamma   90.00
#
_symmetry.space_group_name_H-M   'P 1'
#
loop_
_entity.id
_entity.type
_entity.pdbx_description
1 polymer ?
#
loop_
_entity_poly.entity_id
_entity_poly.type
_entity_poly.pdbx_seq_one_letter_code
_entity_poly.pdbx_strand_id
1 'polypeptide(L)'
;MAPKYNNSSKASACSISTLFLSISVLFALLLSLFLLSSNHTSKLASSSCLISDLPNKHTISNSINVYVSDLPRSLNYGLLEKYWSLSHDSRLGSEVDNEIRLSNSWNINNVPRYPESPLIKQYSAEYWILGDLLTPQELRTNSFARRVFAPEQADVIFVPFFATISAELQLGVAKGAFRKKVGNDDYARQREVLSFVKGTEAWKRSGGRDHVFVLTDPVAMSHVREEIAPAILLVVDFGGWYRVDSKASTGNNTSDMIQHTQVSLLKDVIVPYTYLLPRLPLLEDKKRQTLLYFKGAKHRHRVSIYSSRIHNEKEISLVHV
;
A
#
# COMPACT_ATOMS: atom_id res chain seq x y z
N MET A 1 51.23 34.57 69.33
CA MET A 1 49.87 34.88 68.84
C MET A 1 49.80 34.53 67.36
N ALA A 2 48.77 33.76 66.95
CA ALA A 2 48.57 33.32 65.55
C ALA A 2 48.14 34.49 64.63
N PRO A 3 48.13 34.32 63.29
CA PRO A 3 47.01 33.59 62.67
C PRO A 3 47.40 32.57 61.58
N LYS A 4 46.48 31.61 61.40
CA LYS A 4 46.41 30.57 60.36
C LYS A 4 45.84 31.15 59.06
N TYR A 5 46.42 30.78 57.92
CA TYR A 5 45.80 30.93 56.61
C TYR A 5 44.92 29.70 56.31
N ASN A 6 43.61 29.91 56.15
CA ASN A 6 42.67 28.93 55.60
C ASN A 6 42.32 29.37 54.17
N ASN A 7 42.60 28.52 53.18
CA ASN A 7 41.94 28.58 51.87
C ASN A 7 41.05 27.34 51.72
N SER A 8 39.73 27.54 51.77
CA SER A 8 38.75 26.51 51.40
C SER A 8 38.07 26.90 50.08
N SER A 9 38.47 26.29 48.98
CA SER A 9 37.65 26.24 47.76
C SER A 9 36.69 25.05 47.88
N LYS A 10 35.42 25.30 48.20
CA LYS A 10 34.36 24.29 48.09
C LYS A 10 33.98 24.16 46.61
N ALA A 11 34.49 23.13 45.93
CA ALA A 11 33.91 22.66 44.68
C ALA A 11 32.63 21.87 45.02
N SER A 12 31.50 22.34 44.49
CA SER A 12 30.19 21.71 44.59
C SER A 12 30.17 20.43 43.75
N ALA A 13 30.20 19.27 44.41
CA ALA A 13 30.05 17.97 43.76
C ALA A 13 28.55 17.70 43.53
N CYS A 14 28.04 18.06 42.36
CA CYS A 14 26.76 17.56 41.88
C CYS A 14 26.95 16.07 41.57
N SER A 15 26.50 15.20 42.48
CA SER A 15 26.64 13.74 42.36
C SER A 15 25.98 13.24 41.08
N ILE A 16 26.63 12.36 40.34
CA ILE A 16 26.09 11.71 39.12
C ILE A 16 24.67 11.15 39.35
N SER A 17 24.36 10.77 40.59
CA SER A 17 23.03 10.32 41.00
C SER A 17 21.94 11.41 40.90
N THR A 18 22.26 12.68 41.20
CA THR A 18 21.30 13.79 41.04
C THR A 18 21.04 14.14 39.58
N LEU A 19 22.04 13.93 38.71
CA LEU A 19 21.89 14.09 37.26
C LEU A 19 21.02 13.00 36.65
N PHE A 20 21.20 11.74 37.07
CA PHE A 20 20.32 10.64 36.63
C PHE A 20 18.88 10.83 37.11
N LEU A 21 18.70 11.32 38.33
CA LEU A 21 17.38 11.61 38.88
C LEU A 21 16.70 12.76 38.11
N SER A 22 17.43 13.83 37.79
CA SER A 22 16.88 14.96 37.03
C SER A 22 16.52 14.57 35.58
N ILE A 23 17.33 13.74 34.93
CA ILE A 23 17.04 13.21 33.59
C ILE A 23 15.81 12.30 33.61
N SER A 24 15.69 11.43 34.64
CA SER A 24 14.54 10.52 34.76
C SER A 24 13.23 11.28 35.02
N VAL A 25 13.27 12.33 35.85
CA VAL A 25 12.13 13.21 36.09
C VAL A 25 11.75 13.99 34.82
N LEU A 26 12.74 14.52 34.09
CA LEU A 26 12.50 15.22 32.83
C LEU A 26 11.88 14.29 31.78
N PHE A 27 12.36 13.04 31.68
CA PHE A 27 11.81 12.05 30.78
C PHE A 27 10.37 11.68 31.15
N ALA A 28 10.06 11.50 32.43
CA ALA A 28 8.70 11.25 32.91
C ALA A 28 7.76 12.42 32.63
N LEU A 29 8.24 13.67 32.74
CA LEU A 29 7.50 14.89 32.40
C LEU A 29 7.23 15.01 30.90
N LEU A 30 8.23 14.69 30.06
CA LEU A 30 8.05 14.67 28.60
C LEU A 30 7.08 13.56 28.17
N LEU A 31 7.16 12.39 28.81
CA LEU A 31 6.24 11.28 28.56
C LEU A 31 4.82 11.61 29.01
N SER A 32 4.64 12.27 30.16
CA SER A 32 3.31 12.71 30.60
C SER A 32 2.73 13.79 29.68
N LEU A 33 3.53 14.76 29.24
CA LEU A 33 3.11 15.76 28.26
C LEU A 33 2.77 15.13 26.89
N PHE A 34 3.51 14.11 26.46
CA PHE A 34 3.20 13.34 25.24
C PHE A 34 1.88 12.58 25.37
N LEU A 35 1.64 11.94 26.52
CA LEU A 35 0.39 11.24 26.81
C LEU A 35 -0.80 12.21 26.96
N LEU A 36 -0.60 13.39 27.57
CA LEU A 36 -1.61 14.44 27.67
C LEU A 36 -1.92 15.06 26.29
N SER A 37 -0.92 15.24 25.43
CA SER A 37 -1.09 15.71 24.06
C SER A 37 -1.83 14.68 23.19
N SER A 38 -1.49 13.39 23.34
CA SER A 38 -2.17 12.28 22.68
C SER A 38 -3.65 12.18 23.09
N ASN A 39 -3.96 12.48 24.36
CA ASN A 39 -5.32 12.49 24.89
C ASN A 39 -6.16 13.69 24.43
N HIS A 40 -5.54 14.74 23.88
CA HIS A 40 -6.27 15.91 23.37
C HIS A 40 -6.69 15.79 21.89
N THR A 41 -6.27 14.71 21.21
CA THR A 41 -6.69 14.39 19.83
C THR A 41 -7.62 13.18 19.71
N SER A 42 -8.09 12.59 20.82
CA SER A 42 -8.95 11.39 20.81
C SER A 42 -10.33 11.59 21.46
N LYS A 43 -10.88 12.82 21.42
CA LYS A 43 -12.29 13.09 21.72
C LYS A 43 -13.06 13.55 20.49
N LEU A 44 -13.34 12.62 19.58
CA LEU A 44 -14.60 12.59 18.85
C LEU A 44 -14.89 11.18 18.32
N ALA A 45 -16.16 10.78 18.38
CA ALA A 45 -16.76 9.51 17.94
C ALA A 45 -16.72 8.32 18.93
N SER A 46 -17.13 8.55 20.18
CA SER A 46 -17.89 7.53 20.93
C SER A 46 -19.38 7.71 20.63
N SER A 47 -19.83 7.28 19.45
CA SER A 47 -21.26 7.24 19.12
C SER A 47 -21.88 5.98 19.70
N SER A 48 -22.41 6.07 20.93
CA SER A 48 -23.36 5.10 21.47
C SER A 48 -24.67 5.25 20.71
N CYS A 49 -24.92 4.36 19.74
CA CYS A 49 -26.15 4.34 18.98
C CYS A 49 -27.20 3.53 19.76
N LEU A 50 -28.15 4.24 20.39
CA LEU A 50 -29.44 3.66 20.75
C LEU A 50 -30.28 3.59 19.48
N ILE A 51 -30.56 2.37 19.01
CA ILE A 51 -31.36 2.09 17.83
C ILE A 51 -32.83 2.13 18.26
N SER A 52 -33.59 3.10 17.74
CA SER A 52 -35.04 3.00 17.62
C SER A 52 -35.36 2.42 16.24
N ASP A 53 -35.98 1.24 16.23
CA ASP A 53 -36.40 0.48 15.06
C ASP A 53 -37.36 1.27 14.15
N LEU A 54 -36.98 1.43 12.88
CA LEU A 54 -37.92 1.56 11.77
C LEU A 54 -37.29 0.95 10.50
N PRO A 55 -38.01 0.11 9.73
CA PRO A 55 -37.41 -0.55 8.58
C PRO A 55 -37.37 0.40 7.37
N ASN A 56 -36.31 0.23 6.56
CA ASN A 56 -36.27 0.42 5.10
C ASN A 56 -35.38 1.56 4.53
N LYS A 57 -34.06 1.31 4.49
CA LYS A 57 -33.16 1.42 3.32
C LYS A 57 -31.79 0.95 3.81
N HIS A 58 -31.18 -0.08 3.22
CA HIS A 58 -29.81 -0.48 3.56
C HIS A 58 -28.82 0.63 3.16
N THR A 59 -28.70 1.68 3.96
CA THR A 59 -27.55 2.58 3.93
C THR A 59 -26.36 1.77 4.41
N ILE A 60 -25.42 1.48 3.50
CA ILE A 60 -24.09 0.97 3.87
C ILE A 60 -23.45 2.06 4.73
N SER A 61 -23.59 1.96 6.05
CA SER A 61 -23.18 2.99 7.03
C SER A 61 -21.65 3.14 7.17
N ASN A 62 -20.86 2.40 6.38
CA ASN A 62 -19.41 2.28 6.54
C ASN A 62 -18.67 2.57 5.21
N SER A 63 -18.98 3.67 4.53
CA SER A 63 -18.21 4.08 3.35
C SER A 63 -16.94 4.83 3.75
N ILE A 64 -15.79 4.47 3.18
CA ILE A 64 -14.54 5.23 3.36
C ILE A 64 -14.50 6.44 2.42
N ASN A 65 -14.11 7.61 2.93
CA ASN A 65 -13.89 8.81 2.12
C ASN A 65 -12.54 8.76 1.44
N VAL A 66 -12.55 8.86 0.12
CA VAL A 66 -11.35 8.74 -0.71
C VAL A 66 -11.18 10.01 -1.54
N TYR A 67 -10.07 10.71 -1.35
CA TYR A 67 -9.63 11.71 -2.31
C TYR A 67 -8.77 11.03 -3.37
N VAL A 68 -8.99 11.34 -4.64
CA VAL A 68 -8.18 10.84 -5.76
C VAL A 68 -7.14 11.89 -6.09
N SER A 69 -5.84 11.58 -5.95
CA SER A 69 -4.78 12.51 -6.35
C SER A 69 -4.91 12.88 -7.82
N ASP A 70 -4.75 14.17 -8.14
CA ASP A 70 -4.89 14.72 -9.49
C ASP A 70 -3.70 14.43 -10.40
N LEU A 71 -3.25 13.18 -10.43
CA LEU A 71 -2.17 12.75 -11.32
C LEU A 71 -2.57 12.96 -12.79
N PRO A 72 -1.63 13.41 -13.64
CA PRO A 72 -1.83 13.47 -15.08
C PRO A 72 -2.35 12.16 -15.66
N ARG A 73 -3.29 12.24 -16.60
CA ARG A 73 -3.88 11.06 -17.24
C ARG A 73 -2.85 10.17 -17.94
N SER A 74 -1.71 10.75 -18.36
CA SER A 74 -0.54 10.04 -18.92
C SER A 74 0.05 8.99 -17.96
N LEU A 75 -0.26 9.06 -16.67
CA LEU A 75 0.20 8.14 -15.62
C LEU A 75 -0.86 7.08 -15.23
N ASN A 76 -2.06 7.13 -15.82
CA ASN A 76 -3.11 6.11 -15.64
C ASN A 76 -3.67 5.61 -16.98
N TYR A 77 -4.89 6.01 -17.36
CA TYR A 77 -5.54 5.56 -18.60
C TYR A 77 -4.72 5.88 -19.86
N GLY A 78 -3.86 6.90 -19.84
CA GLY A 78 -2.93 7.19 -20.92
C GLY A 78 -1.86 6.09 -21.11
N LEU A 79 -1.51 5.35 -20.06
CA LEU A 79 -0.65 4.18 -20.18
C LEU A 79 -1.36 3.02 -20.87
N LEU A 80 -2.67 2.87 -20.66
CA LEU A 80 -3.47 1.88 -21.39
C LEU A 80 -3.59 2.24 -22.86
N GLU A 81 -3.80 3.51 -23.20
CA GLU A 81 -3.75 3.97 -24.60
C GLU A 81 -2.40 3.65 -25.24
N LYS A 82 -1.29 3.88 -24.53
CA LYS A 82 0.04 3.50 -25.01
C LYS A 82 0.17 1.99 -25.19
N TYR A 83 -0.38 1.18 -24.27
CA TYR A 83 -0.42 -0.27 -24.43
C TYR A 83 -1.19 -0.69 -25.69
N TRP A 84 -2.35 -0.09 -25.94
CA TRP A 84 -3.19 -0.38 -27.11
C TRP A 84 -2.68 0.21 -28.43
N SER A 85 -1.75 1.16 -28.39
CA SER A 85 -1.10 1.71 -29.60
C SER A 85 0.14 0.94 -30.07
N LEU A 86 0.70 0.05 -29.24
CA LEU A 86 1.81 -0.82 -29.66
C LEU A 86 1.41 -1.68 -30.88
N SER A 87 2.30 -1.91 -31.84
CA SER A 87 1.94 -2.71 -33.00
C SER A 87 1.86 -4.20 -32.63
N HIS A 88 2.86 -4.71 -31.92
CA HIS A 88 2.92 -6.08 -31.40
C HIS A 88 3.83 -6.11 -30.16
N ASP A 89 3.46 -6.89 -29.15
CA ASP A 89 4.38 -7.34 -28.11
C ASP A 89 4.07 -8.81 -27.81
N SER A 90 4.98 -9.70 -28.22
CA SER A 90 4.82 -11.15 -28.10
C SER A 90 4.81 -11.65 -26.65
N ARG A 91 5.13 -10.80 -25.67
CA ARG A 91 5.02 -11.14 -24.24
C ARG A 91 3.78 -10.55 -23.60
N LEU A 92 3.29 -9.42 -24.09
CA LEU A 92 2.19 -8.69 -23.46
C LEU A 92 0.82 -9.03 -24.06
N GLY A 93 0.76 -9.43 -25.34
CA GLY A 93 -0.48 -9.67 -26.05
C GLY A 93 -0.97 -11.10 -25.92
N SER A 94 -2.12 -11.29 -25.29
CA SER A 94 -2.92 -12.50 -25.53
C SER A 94 -3.51 -12.46 -26.95
N GLU A 95 -3.89 -13.61 -27.51
CA GLU A 95 -4.64 -13.67 -28.78
C GLU A 95 -5.88 -12.75 -28.74
N VAL A 96 -6.54 -12.70 -27.59
CA VAL A 96 -7.67 -11.81 -27.30
C VAL A 96 -7.27 -10.32 -27.39
N ASP A 97 -6.13 -9.92 -26.81
CA ASP A 97 -5.67 -8.53 -26.91
C ASP A 97 -5.35 -8.11 -28.35
N ASN A 98 -4.83 -9.04 -29.16
CA ASN A 98 -4.58 -8.79 -30.57
C ASN A 98 -5.89 -8.56 -31.34
N GLU A 99 -6.91 -9.38 -31.09
CA GLU A 99 -8.25 -9.19 -31.69
C GLU A 99 -8.89 -7.86 -31.25
N ILE A 100 -8.78 -7.51 -29.97
CA ILE A 100 -9.26 -6.23 -29.44
C ILE A 100 -8.56 -5.05 -30.12
N ARG A 101 -7.25 -5.17 -30.38
CA ARG A 101 -6.45 -4.17 -31.10
C ARG A 101 -6.89 -4.03 -32.55
N LEU A 102 -7.03 -5.16 -33.25
CA LEU A 102 -7.45 -5.20 -34.67
C LEU A 102 -8.86 -4.66 -34.88
N SER A 103 -9.78 -4.96 -33.95
CA SER A 103 -11.15 -4.45 -33.98
C SER A 103 -11.29 -3.00 -33.51
N ASN A 104 -10.21 -2.37 -33.03
CA ASN A 104 -10.19 -1.05 -32.40
C ASN A 104 -11.24 -0.89 -31.28
N SER A 105 -11.63 -2.00 -30.64
CA SER A 105 -12.69 -2.04 -29.62
C SER A 105 -12.15 -1.81 -28.20
N TRP A 106 -10.87 -1.46 -28.08
CA TRP A 106 -10.20 -1.24 -26.80
C TRP A 106 -10.64 0.05 -26.10
N ASN A 107 -11.25 1.02 -26.79
CA ASN A 107 -11.72 2.26 -26.17
C ASN A 107 -13.25 2.34 -26.20
N ILE A 108 -13.88 2.47 -25.03
CA ILE A 108 -15.32 2.71 -24.91
C ILE A 108 -15.51 4.01 -24.14
N ASN A 109 -16.16 5.00 -24.76
CA ASN A 109 -16.48 6.28 -24.13
C ASN A 109 -15.26 6.97 -23.47
N ASN A 110 -14.10 6.95 -24.13
CA ASN A 110 -12.82 7.50 -23.64
C ASN A 110 -12.22 6.76 -22.42
N VAL A 111 -12.73 5.57 -22.10
CA VAL A 111 -12.18 4.67 -21.08
C VAL A 111 -11.57 3.47 -21.80
N PRO A 112 -10.22 3.36 -21.83
CA PRO A 112 -9.55 2.19 -22.38
C PRO A 112 -9.86 0.94 -21.56
N ARG A 113 -10.15 -0.17 -22.23
CA ARG A 113 -10.26 -1.50 -21.62
C ARG A 113 -8.93 -1.88 -20.98
N TYR A 114 -9.00 -2.60 -19.87
CA TYR A 114 -7.82 -3.24 -19.30
C TYR A 114 -7.41 -4.46 -20.15
N PRO A 115 -6.10 -4.76 -20.30
CA PRO A 115 -5.65 -5.91 -21.09
C PRO A 115 -6.18 -7.25 -20.57
N GLU A 116 -6.47 -8.16 -21.49
CA GLU A 116 -6.98 -9.50 -21.23
C GLU A 116 -5.88 -10.53 -20.94
N SER A 117 -4.62 -10.21 -21.29
CA SER A 117 -3.45 -11.00 -20.94
C SER A 117 -3.44 -11.41 -19.46
N PRO A 118 -3.45 -12.73 -19.15
CA PRO A 118 -3.48 -13.20 -17.76
C PRO A 118 -2.33 -12.69 -16.90
N LEU A 119 -1.18 -12.40 -17.53
CA LEU A 119 0.00 -11.86 -16.86
C LEU A 119 -0.28 -10.48 -16.24
N ILE A 120 -1.12 -9.68 -16.89
CA ILE A 120 -1.40 -8.28 -16.54
C ILE A 120 -2.76 -8.16 -15.85
N LYS A 121 -3.79 -8.86 -16.37
CA LYS A 121 -5.19 -8.79 -15.91
C LYS A 121 -5.36 -9.07 -14.43
N GLN A 122 -4.54 -9.97 -13.89
CA GLN A 122 -4.54 -10.33 -12.47
C GLN A 122 -4.13 -9.18 -11.54
N TYR A 123 -3.46 -8.15 -12.06
CA TYR A 123 -2.95 -6.99 -11.33
C TYR A 123 -3.73 -5.70 -11.66
N SER A 124 -5.01 -5.82 -12.02
CA SER A 124 -5.87 -4.73 -12.51
C SER A 124 -6.50 -3.85 -11.43
N ALA A 125 -6.10 -3.98 -10.15
CA ALA A 125 -6.76 -3.30 -9.04
C ALA A 125 -6.78 -1.76 -9.19
N GLU A 126 -5.69 -1.16 -9.69
CA GLU A 126 -5.59 0.28 -9.96
C GLU A 126 -6.70 0.77 -10.89
N TYR A 127 -6.93 0.02 -11.97
CA TYR A 127 -7.90 0.33 -12.99
C TYR A 127 -9.34 0.29 -12.45
N TRP A 128 -9.68 -0.75 -11.69
CA TRP A 128 -11.02 -0.91 -11.13
C TRP A 128 -11.31 0.09 -10.01
N ILE A 129 -10.34 0.37 -9.14
CA ILE A 129 -10.49 1.36 -8.07
C ILE A 129 -10.68 2.75 -8.66
N LEU A 130 -9.85 3.14 -9.63
CA LEU A 130 -10.00 4.44 -10.30
C LEU A 130 -11.35 4.53 -11.03
N GLY A 131 -11.73 3.50 -11.78
CA GLY A 131 -13.00 3.45 -12.50
C GLY A 131 -14.21 3.60 -11.58
N ASP A 132 -14.21 2.92 -10.43
CA ASP A 132 -15.25 3.10 -9.42
C ASP A 132 -15.25 4.54 -8.88
N LEU A 133 -14.11 5.08 -8.44
CA LEU A 133 -14.05 6.42 -7.85
C LEU A 133 -14.39 7.55 -8.85
N LEU A 134 -14.13 7.36 -10.15
CA LEU A 134 -14.51 8.32 -11.19
C LEU A 134 -15.98 8.23 -11.60
N THR A 135 -16.66 7.12 -11.30
CA THR A 135 -18.08 6.96 -11.63
C THR A 135 -18.94 7.87 -10.74
N PRO A 136 -19.94 8.60 -11.28
CA PRO A 136 -20.84 9.44 -10.48
C PRO A 136 -21.48 8.66 -9.33
N GLN A 137 -21.55 9.26 -8.14
CA GLN A 137 -22.01 8.62 -6.91
C GLN A 137 -23.38 7.93 -7.06
N GLU A 138 -24.27 8.53 -7.84
CA GLU A 138 -25.64 8.09 -8.09
C GLU A 138 -25.68 6.75 -8.85
N LEU A 139 -24.63 6.45 -9.61
CA LEU A 139 -24.48 5.21 -10.38
C LEU A 139 -23.74 4.12 -9.61
N ARG A 140 -23.18 4.43 -8.43
CA ARG A 140 -22.35 3.53 -7.60
C ARG A 140 -23.16 2.87 -6.49
N THR A 141 -24.17 2.09 -6.85
CA THR A 141 -25.12 1.49 -5.89
C THR A 141 -24.49 0.52 -4.89
N ASN A 142 -23.27 0.05 -5.14
CA ASN A 142 -22.59 -1.02 -4.41
C ASN A 142 -21.14 -0.67 -4.02
N SER A 143 -20.74 0.60 -4.10
CA SER A 143 -19.38 1.00 -3.71
C SER A 143 -19.25 1.18 -2.21
N PHE A 144 -18.17 0.65 -1.65
CA PHE A 144 -17.78 0.85 -0.25
C PHE A 144 -16.92 2.10 -0.06
N ALA A 145 -16.63 2.84 -1.13
CA ALA A 145 -15.85 4.07 -1.10
C ALA A 145 -16.69 5.26 -1.59
N ARG A 146 -16.51 6.41 -0.95
CA ARG A 146 -17.10 7.68 -1.37
C ARG A 146 -15.99 8.59 -1.85
N ARG A 147 -16.03 9.01 -3.12
CA ARG A 147 -15.10 10.02 -3.61
C ARG A 147 -15.41 11.36 -2.95
N VAL A 148 -14.40 11.98 -2.38
CA VAL A 148 -14.43 13.37 -1.92
C VAL A 148 -13.51 14.22 -2.79
N PHE A 149 -13.77 15.53 -2.84
CA PHE A 149 -13.06 16.46 -3.73
C PHE A 149 -12.11 17.40 -2.98
N ALA A 150 -12.00 17.24 -1.66
CA ALA A 150 -11.07 17.96 -0.81
C ALA A 150 -10.25 16.94 0.00
N PRO A 151 -8.90 16.99 -0.01
CA PRO A 151 -8.06 16.06 0.76
C PRO A 151 -8.35 16.06 2.26
N GLU A 152 -8.83 17.18 2.81
CA GLU A 152 -9.14 17.35 4.23
C GLU A 152 -10.38 16.57 4.67
N GLN A 153 -11.23 16.18 3.71
CA GLN A 153 -12.44 15.38 3.95
C GLN A 153 -12.19 13.88 3.76
N ALA A 154 -10.98 13.50 3.37
CA ALA A 154 -10.65 12.14 3.01
C ALA A 154 -10.11 11.37 4.22
N ASP A 155 -10.53 10.13 4.36
CA ASP A 155 -9.92 9.18 5.28
C ASP A 155 -8.59 8.67 4.69
N VAL A 156 -8.55 8.53 3.35
CA VAL A 156 -7.36 8.13 2.59
C VAL A 156 -7.27 8.86 1.25
N ILE A 157 -6.04 8.98 0.75
CA ILE A 157 -5.72 9.57 -0.55
C ILE A 157 -5.27 8.46 -1.49
N PHE A 158 -6.10 8.16 -2.49
CA PHE A 158 -5.75 7.20 -3.52
C PHE A 158 -4.80 7.85 -4.55
N VAL A 159 -3.68 7.20 -4.81
CA VAL A 159 -2.71 7.62 -5.84
C VAL A 159 -2.96 6.79 -7.11
N PRO A 160 -3.64 7.33 -8.13
CA PRO A 160 -4.08 6.57 -9.29
C PRO A 160 -2.97 6.45 -10.34
N PHE A 161 -1.83 5.87 -9.98
CA PHE A 161 -0.80 5.47 -10.95
C PHE A 161 -1.12 4.07 -11.44
N PHE A 162 -1.00 3.78 -12.74
CA PHE A 162 -1.14 2.40 -13.24
C PHE A 162 0.24 1.73 -13.29
N ALA A 163 0.77 1.40 -12.12
CA ALA A 163 2.13 0.90 -11.93
C ALA A 163 2.38 -0.42 -12.66
N THR A 164 1.39 -1.31 -12.71
CA THR A 164 1.48 -2.57 -13.46
C THR A 164 1.72 -2.27 -14.94
N ILE A 165 0.88 -1.44 -15.55
CA ILE A 165 0.99 -1.11 -16.98
C ILE A 165 2.29 -0.38 -17.26
N SER A 166 2.70 0.54 -16.38
CA SER A 166 3.99 1.23 -16.50
C SER A 166 5.16 0.26 -16.56
N ALA A 167 5.22 -0.71 -15.64
CA ALA A 167 6.29 -1.68 -15.57
C ALA A 167 6.27 -2.62 -16.78
N GLU A 168 5.10 -3.14 -17.15
CA GLU A 168 4.92 -4.06 -18.28
C GLU A 168 5.27 -3.41 -19.62
N LEU A 169 4.92 -2.13 -19.85
CA LEU A 169 5.36 -1.38 -21.02
C LEU A 169 6.89 -1.30 -21.12
N GLN A 170 7.58 -1.00 -20.01
CA GLN A 170 9.04 -0.93 -20.01
C GLN A 170 9.65 -2.32 -20.20
N LEU A 171 9.10 -3.33 -19.53
CA LEU A 171 9.53 -4.71 -19.72
C LEU A 171 9.40 -5.08 -21.19
N GLY A 172 8.26 -4.75 -21.83
CA GLY A 172 7.91 -4.93 -23.23
C GLY A 172 8.90 -4.31 -24.22
N VAL A 173 9.21 -3.03 -24.04
CA VAL A 173 10.08 -2.27 -24.95
C VAL A 173 11.57 -2.56 -24.71
N ALA A 174 12.02 -2.56 -23.45
CA ALA A 174 13.44 -2.64 -23.10
C ALA A 174 13.67 -3.31 -21.74
N LYS A 175 13.42 -4.63 -21.68
CA LYS A 175 13.64 -5.46 -20.49
C LYS A 175 15.04 -5.31 -19.87
N GLY A 176 16.08 -5.20 -20.69
CA GLY A 176 17.47 -5.05 -20.23
C GLY A 176 17.75 -3.72 -19.51
N ALA A 177 16.90 -2.71 -19.72
CA ALA A 177 16.99 -1.42 -19.04
C ALA A 177 16.08 -1.34 -17.79
N PHE A 178 15.19 -2.31 -17.55
CA PHE A 178 14.19 -2.27 -16.48
C PHE A 178 14.77 -2.08 -15.07
N ARG A 179 16.00 -2.53 -14.81
CA ARG A 179 16.66 -2.33 -13.51
C ARG A 179 17.52 -1.06 -13.43
N LYS A 180 17.66 -0.33 -14.53
CA LYS A 180 18.49 0.87 -14.65
C LYS A 180 17.64 2.12 -14.37
N LYS A 181 18.31 3.21 -13.96
CA LYS A 181 17.69 4.54 -13.80
C LYS A 181 17.70 5.36 -15.11
N VAL A 182 18.61 5.03 -16.02
CA VAL A 182 18.77 5.71 -17.32
C VAL A 182 18.23 4.81 -18.42
N GLY A 183 17.47 5.38 -19.36
CA GLY A 183 16.82 4.64 -20.44
C GLY A 183 15.67 3.74 -19.97
N ASN A 184 15.07 4.07 -18.83
CA ASN A 184 13.95 3.35 -18.24
C ASN A 184 12.79 4.32 -18.04
N ASP A 185 11.79 4.22 -18.90
CA ASP A 185 10.62 5.09 -18.86
C ASP A 185 9.72 4.77 -17.65
N ASP A 186 9.70 3.52 -17.18
CA ASP A 186 8.98 3.16 -15.95
C ASP A 186 9.60 3.82 -14.73
N TYR A 187 10.93 3.81 -14.62
CA TYR A 187 11.63 4.57 -13.58
C TYR A 187 11.26 6.07 -13.63
N ALA A 188 11.30 6.68 -14.82
CA ALA A 188 10.96 8.09 -14.98
C ALA A 188 9.53 8.39 -14.51
N ARG A 189 8.54 7.57 -14.90
CA ARG A 189 7.15 7.72 -14.45
C ARG A 189 6.99 7.54 -12.94
N GLN A 190 7.68 6.56 -12.34
CA GLN A 190 7.66 6.39 -10.88
C GLN A 190 8.22 7.62 -10.17
N ARG A 191 9.30 8.23 -10.68
CA ARG A 191 9.84 9.48 -10.14
C ARG A 191 8.89 10.65 -10.30
N GLU A 192 8.21 10.75 -11.43
CA GLU A 192 7.21 11.78 -11.71
C GLU A 192 6.05 11.70 -10.73
N VAL A 193 5.48 10.51 -10.52
CA VAL A 193 4.43 10.25 -9.52
C VAL A 193 4.88 10.69 -8.14
N LEU A 194 6.07 10.27 -7.70
CA LEU A 194 6.57 10.64 -6.38
C LEU A 194 6.79 12.15 -6.25
N SER A 195 7.36 12.79 -7.26
CA SER A 195 7.59 14.24 -7.26
C SER A 195 6.27 14.99 -7.14
N PHE A 196 5.24 14.55 -7.87
CA PHE A 196 3.91 15.15 -7.81
C PHE A 196 3.31 15.00 -6.41
N VAL A 197 3.20 13.76 -5.93
CA VAL A 197 2.50 13.46 -4.67
C VAL A 197 3.22 14.08 -3.47
N LYS A 198 4.57 13.97 -3.41
CA LYS A 198 5.38 14.59 -2.35
C LYS A 198 5.31 16.12 -2.33
N GLY A 199 4.98 16.73 -3.47
CA GLY A 199 4.78 18.18 -3.58
C GLY A 199 3.52 18.69 -2.91
N THR A 200 2.53 17.83 -2.66
CA THR A 200 1.22 18.20 -2.10
C THR A 200 1.26 18.49 -0.60
N GLU A 201 0.38 19.37 -0.13
CA GLU A 201 0.23 19.65 1.31
C GLU A 201 -0.24 18.43 2.10
N ALA A 202 -1.08 17.60 1.47
CA ALA A 202 -1.54 16.37 2.10
C ALA A 202 -0.39 15.41 2.40
N TRP A 203 0.55 15.22 1.47
CA TRP A 203 1.74 14.42 1.73
C TRP A 203 2.63 15.04 2.81
N LYS A 204 2.86 16.35 2.76
CA LYS A 204 3.69 17.04 3.77
C LYS A 204 3.09 16.90 5.17
N ARG A 205 1.76 16.93 5.30
CA ARG A 205 1.03 16.75 6.56
C ARG A 205 1.16 15.34 7.13
N SER A 206 1.00 14.31 6.31
CA SER A 206 0.94 12.91 6.79
C SER A 206 2.25 12.14 6.64
N GLY A 207 3.23 12.69 5.92
CA GLY A 207 4.40 11.94 5.45
C GLY A 207 4.06 10.78 4.53
N GLY A 208 2.89 10.83 3.86
CA GLY A 208 2.38 9.77 2.99
C GLY A 208 1.58 8.67 3.69
N ARG A 209 1.41 8.71 5.02
CA ARG A 209 0.75 7.62 5.78
C ARG A 209 -0.72 7.39 5.45
N ASP A 210 -1.41 8.43 4.99
CA ASP A 210 -2.80 8.37 4.53
C ASP A 210 -2.92 8.14 3.02
N HIS A 211 -1.80 7.93 2.31
CA HIS A 211 -1.81 7.67 0.87
C HIS A 211 -1.89 6.17 0.59
N VAL A 212 -2.61 5.80 -0.47
CA VAL A 212 -2.81 4.43 -0.91
C VAL A 212 -2.13 4.24 -2.27
N PHE A 213 -1.16 3.34 -2.32
CA PHE A 213 -0.51 2.90 -3.57
C PHE A 213 -0.85 1.45 -3.85
N VAL A 214 -1.04 1.11 -5.12
CA VAL A 214 -1.31 -0.27 -5.54
C VAL A 214 -0.06 -0.89 -6.14
N LEU A 215 0.39 -1.98 -5.52
CA LEU A 215 1.59 -2.71 -5.87
C LEU A 215 1.24 -4.19 -6.02
N THR A 216 0.19 -4.48 -6.79
CA THR A 216 -0.26 -5.85 -7.01
C THR A 216 0.71 -6.62 -7.91
N ASP A 217 1.31 -5.96 -8.90
CA ASP A 217 2.38 -6.55 -9.70
C ASP A 217 3.70 -6.66 -8.89
N PRO A 218 4.38 -7.83 -8.89
CA PRO A 218 5.63 -8.02 -8.16
C PRO A 218 6.78 -7.05 -8.48
N VAL A 219 6.75 -6.39 -9.65
CA VAL A 219 7.76 -5.41 -10.06
C VAL A 219 7.25 -3.96 -10.08
N ALA A 220 5.95 -3.73 -9.85
CA ALA A 220 5.39 -2.39 -9.73
C ALA A 220 6.10 -1.57 -8.63
N MET A 221 6.30 -0.29 -8.95
CA MET A 221 6.93 0.73 -8.09
C MET A 221 8.30 0.34 -7.54
N SER A 222 8.99 -0.65 -8.14
CA SER A 222 10.17 -1.28 -7.51
C SER A 222 11.36 -0.34 -7.29
N HIS A 223 11.43 0.79 -8.00
CA HIS A 223 12.51 1.76 -7.85
C HIS A 223 12.31 2.77 -6.72
N VAL A 224 11.10 2.84 -6.18
CA VAL A 224 10.70 3.88 -5.21
C VAL A 224 10.05 3.28 -3.95
N ARG A 225 10.11 1.96 -3.78
CA ARG A 225 9.48 1.22 -2.66
C ARG A 225 9.84 1.80 -1.29
N GLU A 226 11.11 2.05 -1.04
CA GLU A 226 11.59 2.61 0.22
C GLU A 226 10.94 3.97 0.52
N GLU A 227 10.76 4.80 -0.50
CA GLU A 227 10.19 6.14 -0.34
C GLU A 227 8.69 6.15 -0.11
N ILE A 228 7.98 5.11 -0.54
CA ILE A 228 6.52 4.97 -0.36
C ILE A 228 6.16 3.98 0.75
N ALA A 229 7.13 3.30 1.36
CA ALA A 229 6.91 2.34 2.44
C ALA A 229 6.07 2.87 3.62
N PRO A 230 6.11 4.17 4.00
CA PRO A 230 5.22 4.71 5.04
C PRO A 230 3.73 4.73 4.67
N ALA A 231 3.40 4.65 3.38
CA ALA A 231 2.03 4.70 2.87
C ALA A 231 1.29 3.36 3.06
N ILE A 232 -0.01 3.35 2.80
CA ILE A 232 -0.83 2.14 2.72
C ILE A 232 -0.57 1.48 1.36
N LEU A 233 -0.08 0.25 1.37
CA LEU A 233 0.22 -0.50 0.16
C LEU A 233 -0.85 -1.58 -0.06
N LEU A 234 -1.46 -1.58 -1.24
CA LEU A 234 -2.30 -2.69 -1.71
C LEU A 234 -1.42 -3.68 -2.46
N VAL A 235 -1.17 -4.87 -1.90
CA VAL A 235 -0.22 -5.86 -2.45
C VAL A 235 -0.87 -7.23 -2.59
N VAL A 236 -0.33 -8.11 -3.45
CA VAL A 236 -0.86 -9.48 -3.60
C VAL A 236 -0.41 -10.43 -2.49
N ASP A 237 0.82 -10.24 -2.00
CA ASP A 237 1.42 -10.99 -0.90
C ASP A 237 2.65 -10.24 -0.36
N PHE A 238 3.19 -10.71 0.76
CA PHE A 238 4.46 -10.22 1.33
C PHE A 238 5.68 -11.08 0.95
N GLY A 239 5.48 -12.18 0.22
CA GLY A 239 6.55 -13.12 -0.15
C GLY A 239 7.57 -12.52 -1.11
N GLY A 240 7.15 -11.62 -2.00
CA GLY A 240 8.06 -10.85 -2.86
C GLY A 240 8.99 -9.91 -2.09
N TRP A 241 8.51 -9.39 -0.96
CA TRP A 241 9.20 -8.39 -0.13
C TRP A 241 10.28 -9.02 0.76
N TYR A 242 10.04 -10.25 1.24
CA TYR A 242 11.02 -11.08 1.97
C TYR A 242 12.40 -11.11 1.30
N ARG A 243 12.45 -11.29 -0.03
CA ARG A 243 13.72 -11.47 -0.75
C ARG A 243 14.57 -10.21 -0.81
N VAL A 244 13.96 -9.05 -0.62
CA VAL A 244 14.66 -7.76 -0.60
C VAL A 244 15.26 -7.56 0.79
N ASP A 245 14.45 -7.73 1.83
CA ASP A 245 14.87 -7.61 3.22
C ASP A 245 15.99 -8.62 3.57
N SER A 246 15.86 -9.87 3.13
CA SER A 246 16.85 -10.93 3.40
C SER A 246 18.21 -10.70 2.74
N LYS A 247 18.26 -9.95 1.63
CA LYS A 247 19.51 -9.58 0.95
C LYS A 247 20.16 -8.36 1.59
N ALA A 248 19.38 -7.48 2.21
CA ALA A 248 19.88 -6.37 3.00
C ALA A 248 20.42 -6.85 4.36
N SER A 249 19.89 -7.95 4.91
CA SER A 249 20.26 -8.48 6.23
C SER A 249 21.46 -9.43 6.26
N THR A 250 22.27 -9.52 5.19
CA THR A 250 23.38 -10.48 5.02
C THR A 250 24.56 -10.33 6.02
N GLY A 251 24.35 -9.66 7.15
CA GLY A 251 25.30 -9.52 8.25
C GLY A 251 24.85 -10.14 9.58
N ASN A 252 23.57 -10.43 9.80
CA ASN A 252 23.07 -10.87 11.11
C ASN A 252 22.27 -12.19 10.99
N ASN A 253 22.96 -13.31 11.19
CA ASN A 253 22.38 -14.67 11.23
C ASN A 253 21.63 -14.94 12.55
N THR A 254 20.83 -14.00 13.04
CA THR A 254 20.19 -14.13 14.36
C THR A 254 18.78 -13.52 14.36
N SER A 255 17.83 -14.19 13.72
CA SER A 255 16.54 -14.55 14.34
C SER A 255 15.72 -15.36 13.33
N ASP A 256 15.02 -16.40 13.81
CA ASP A 256 14.02 -17.15 13.02
C ASP A 256 12.81 -16.30 12.60
N MET A 257 12.75 -15.02 13.02
CA MET A 257 11.67 -14.09 12.72
C MET A 257 12.13 -13.05 11.69
N ILE A 258 11.68 -13.24 10.46
CA ILE A 258 11.91 -12.31 9.35
C ILE A 258 11.15 -11.01 9.63
N GLN A 259 11.87 -9.90 9.71
CA GLN A 259 11.27 -8.57 9.80
C GLN A 259 11.08 -8.00 8.39
N HIS A 260 9.83 -7.71 8.05
CA HIS A 260 9.52 -6.92 6.87
C HIS A 260 9.74 -5.44 7.20
N THR A 261 10.60 -4.76 6.45
CA THR A 261 10.91 -3.34 6.71
C THR A 261 10.04 -2.38 5.91
N GLN A 262 9.51 -2.86 4.77
CA GLN A 262 8.77 -2.04 3.81
C GLN A 262 7.27 -2.35 3.77
N VAL A 263 6.85 -3.51 4.32
CA VAL A 263 5.45 -3.94 4.38
C VAL A 263 5.05 -4.36 5.80
N SER A 264 3.78 -4.18 6.16
CA SER A 264 3.26 -4.48 7.49
C SER A 264 1.78 -4.88 7.45
N LEU A 265 1.43 -5.92 8.21
CA LEU A 265 0.04 -6.35 8.42
C LEU A 265 -0.83 -5.29 9.13
N LEU A 266 -0.21 -4.29 9.76
CA LEU A 266 -0.93 -3.24 10.48
C LEU A 266 -1.52 -2.16 9.55
N LYS A 267 -0.94 -1.98 8.36
CA LYS A 267 -1.34 -0.90 7.44
C LYS A 267 -1.60 -1.37 6.02
N ASP A 268 -0.91 -2.41 5.56
CA ASP A 268 -0.99 -2.85 4.17
C ASP A 268 -2.10 -3.88 3.99
N VAL A 269 -2.76 -3.80 2.84
CA VAL A 269 -3.92 -4.61 2.53
C VAL A 269 -3.58 -5.60 1.43
N ILE A 270 -3.93 -6.86 1.65
CA ILE A 270 -3.71 -7.91 0.67
C ILE A 270 -4.87 -7.93 -0.32
N VAL A 271 -4.58 -7.65 -1.58
CA VAL A 271 -5.49 -7.75 -2.71
C VAL A 271 -5.26 -9.09 -3.40
N PRO A 272 -6.15 -10.08 -3.22
CA PRO A 272 -5.97 -11.40 -3.76
C PRO A 272 -5.99 -11.38 -5.28
N TYR A 273 -5.22 -12.29 -5.90
CA TYR A 273 -5.30 -12.55 -7.32
C TYR A 273 -6.75 -12.89 -7.72
N THR A 274 -7.23 -12.27 -8.79
CA THR A 274 -8.63 -12.40 -9.26
C THR A 274 -9.07 -13.84 -9.54
N TYR A 275 -8.15 -14.75 -9.85
CA TYR A 275 -8.45 -16.16 -10.11
C TYR A 275 -8.37 -17.06 -8.86
N LEU A 276 -7.82 -16.58 -7.74
CA LEU A 276 -7.58 -17.42 -6.56
C LEU A 276 -8.79 -17.52 -5.63
N LEU A 277 -9.66 -16.52 -5.62
CA LEU A 277 -10.80 -16.48 -4.73
C LEU A 277 -12.11 -16.42 -5.52
N PRO A 278 -13.15 -17.16 -5.08
CA PRO A 278 -14.48 -16.97 -5.62
C PRO A 278 -14.95 -15.53 -5.35
N ARG A 279 -15.77 -14.99 -6.25
CA ARG A 279 -16.43 -13.70 -6.04
C ARG A 279 -17.39 -13.84 -4.86
N LEU A 280 -17.22 -12.99 -3.84
CA LEU A 280 -18.18 -12.87 -2.74
C LEU A 280 -19.40 -12.08 -3.23
N PRO A 281 -20.61 -12.65 -3.21
CA PRO A 281 -21.83 -11.88 -3.48
C PRO A 281 -22.01 -10.81 -2.40
N LEU A 282 -22.31 -9.57 -2.79
CA LEU A 282 -22.44 -8.45 -1.83
C LEU A 282 -23.55 -8.66 -0.80
N LEU A 283 -24.60 -9.42 -1.18
CA LEU A 283 -25.68 -9.82 -0.26
C LEU A 283 -25.19 -10.75 0.87
N GLU A 284 -24.07 -11.44 0.65
CA GLU A 284 -23.43 -12.32 1.62
C GLU A 284 -22.33 -11.59 2.41
N ASP A 285 -22.07 -10.31 2.12
CA ASP A 285 -21.07 -9.55 2.85
C ASP A 285 -21.54 -9.27 4.28
N LYS A 286 -20.66 -9.55 5.23
CA LYS A 286 -20.91 -9.42 6.66
C LYS A 286 -19.74 -8.71 7.31
N LYS A 287 -20.02 -7.90 8.33
CA LYS A 287 -18.96 -7.28 9.14
C LYS A 287 -18.12 -8.39 9.79
N ARG A 288 -16.80 -8.35 9.55
CA ARG A 288 -15.83 -9.30 10.12
C ARG A 288 -14.86 -8.51 11.00
N GLN A 289 -14.62 -9.00 12.20
CA GLN A 289 -13.62 -8.41 13.12
C GLN A 289 -12.22 -8.95 12.85
N THR A 290 -12.13 -10.10 12.21
CA THR A 290 -10.86 -10.80 11.94
C THR A 290 -10.67 -10.95 10.44
N LEU A 291 -9.54 -10.45 9.93
CA LEU A 291 -9.10 -10.71 8.57
C LEU A 291 -8.24 -11.98 8.57
N LEU A 292 -8.78 -13.08 8.05
CA LEU A 292 -8.05 -14.34 7.93
C LEU A 292 -7.25 -14.35 6.62
N TYR A 293 -5.92 -14.27 6.72
CA TYR A 293 -5.02 -14.42 5.57
C TYR A 293 -4.44 -15.83 5.52
N PHE A 294 -4.51 -16.47 4.35
CA PHE A 294 -3.93 -17.79 4.13
C PHE A 294 -2.52 -17.66 3.54
N LYS A 295 -1.51 -18.02 4.32
CA LYS A 295 -0.12 -18.17 3.86
C LYS A 295 0.02 -19.52 3.16
N GLY A 296 0.04 -19.53 1.83
CA GLY A 296 0.47 -20.71 1.08
C GLY A 296 1.98 -20.88 1.20
N ALA A 297 2.45 -22.03 1.71
CA ALA A 297 3.87 -22.37 1.60
C ALA A 297 4.18 -22.68 0.12
N LYS A 298 5.08 -21.90 -0.49
CA LYS A 298 5.60 -22.23 -1.83
C LYS A 298 6.60 -23.37 -1.71
N HIS A 299 6.11 -24.61 -1.64
CA HIS A 299 6.99 -25.76 -1.82
C HIS A 299 7.34 -25.87 -3.31
N ARG A 300 8.52 -25.39 -3.71
CA ARG A 300 9.05 -25.66 -5.05
C ARG A 300 9.48 -27.12 -5.08
N HIS A 301 8.59 -27.98 -5.56
CA HIS A 301 9.02 -29.27 -6.07
C HIS A 301 9.97 -29.01 -7.26
N ARG A 302 11.28 -29.21 -7.04
CA ARG A 302 12.16 -29.65 -8.13
C ARG A 302 11.73 -31.08 -8.43
N VAL A 303 10.81 -31.26 -9.37
CA VAL A 303 10.45 -32.62 -9.81
C VAL A 303 10.56 -32.65 -11.32
N SER A 304 11.69 -33.22 -11.75
CA SER A 304 11.76 -34.05 -12.95
C SER A 304 10.51 -34.92 -13.02
N ILE A 305 9.77 -34.80 -14.12
CA ILE A 305 8.87 -35.80 -14.73
C ILE A 305 8.39 -36.89 -13.75
N TYR A 306 7.17 -36.79 -13.24
CA TYR A 306 6.10 -37.79 -13.34
C TYR A 306 4.88 -37.37 -12.48
N SER A 307 3.74 -37.85 -12.93
CA SER A 307 2.37 -37.45 -12.61
C SER A 307 1.92 -37.66 -11.15
N SER A 308 0.89 -36.90 -10.80
CA SER A 308 -0.28 -37.24 -9.96
C SER A 308 -0.36 -36.71 -8.51
N ARG A 309 -1.46 -35.95 -8.31
CA ARG A 309 -2.20 -35.64 -7.08
C ARG A 309 -1.42 -35.06 -5.90
N ILE A 310 -1.49 -33.73 -5.76
CA ILE A 310 -1.06 -33.02 -4.56
C ILE A 310 -2.30 -32.71 -3.69
N HIS A 311 -2.42 -33.40 -2.56
CA HIS A 311 -3.17 -32.93 -1.40
C HIS A 311 -2.31 -31.89 -0.68
N ASN A 312 -2.80 -30.65 -0.59
CA ASN A 312 -2.20 -29.63 0.27
C ASN A 312 -2.87 -29.72 1.65
N GLU A 313 -2.20 -30.33 2.61
CA GLU A 313 -2.51 -30.13 4.02
C GLU A 313 -2.17 -28.68 4.39
N LYS A 314 -3.17 -27.93 4.85
CA LYS A 314 -3.03 -26.55 5.31
C LYS A 314 -3.04 -26.57 6.83
N GLU A 315 -1.93 -26.18 7.44
CA GLU A 315 -1.85 -25.94 8.88
C GLU A 315 -2.50 -24.58 9.21
N ILE A 316 -3.36 -24.57 10.23
CA ILE A 316 -4.18 -23.43 10.63
C ILE A 316 -3.47 -22.71 11.77
N SER A 317 -3.12 -21.44 11.60
CA SER A 317 -2.69 -20.57 12.69
C SER A 317 -3.55 -19.31 12.72
N LEU A 318 -4.19 -19.10 13.87
CA LEU A 318 -5.06 -17.95 14.15
C LEU A 318 -4.21 -16.79 14.65
N VAL A 319 -4.35 -15.61 14.05
CA VAL A 319 -3.87 -14.35 14.63
C VAL A 319 -5.11 -13.51 14.96
N HIS A 320 -5.30 -13.21 16.25
CA HIS A 320 -6.27 -12.22 16.68
C HIS A 320 -5.65 -10.83 16.48
N VAL A 321 -6.41 -9.92 15.87
CA VAL A 321 -6.13 -8.47 15.89
C VAL A 321 -7.16 -7.82 16.79
#